data_AF-A0AAU9XXX4-F1
#
_entry.id   AF-A0AAU9XXX4-F1
#
_cell.length_a   1.000
_cell.length_b   1.000
_cell.length_c   1.000
_cell.angle_alpha   90.00
_cell.angle_beta   90.00
_cell.angle_gamma   90.00
#
_symmetry.space_group_name_H-M   'P 1'
#
loop_
_entity.id
_entity.type
_entity.pdbx_description
1 polymer ?
#
loop_
_entity_poly.entity_id
_entity_poly.type
_entity_poly.pdbx_seq_one_letter_code
_entity_poly.pdbx_strand_id
1 'polypeptide(L)'
;MGYASRLEQGATAIPELGLGKEVRITAYSAPSLPMGWALKCSRARGARFSTKQKEYSSAKFQIGERTGLKADPASVATAMRKTKDANGERLFDSTEFLTAQQVARTTDEDTEDDDEDEDHTAHLQRENHLQEMRDNIVTSMSIQNAQPIVYDSFNICELVQKSKLASFSIKLLQEICSSFGLDISNIKIKRKQPYINILRELVKGCKCQLGTVK
;
A
#
# COMPACT_ATOMS: atom_id res chain seq x y z
N MET A 1 -42.82 -4.52 50.27
CA MET A 1 -43.05 -5.44 49.13
C MET A 1 -41.89 -5.27 48.15
N GLY A 2 -41.00 -6.27 48.09
CA GLY A 2 -39.72 -6.17 47.38
C GLY A 2 -39.83 -6.45 45.89
N TYR A 3 -38.83 -6.00 45.13
CA TYR A 3 -38.68 -6.12 43.67
C TYR A 3 -38.92 -7.56 43.15
N ALA A 4 -38.61 -8.58 43.94
CA ALA A 4 -38.81 -9.99 43.59
C ALA A 4 -40.28 -10.36 43.33
N SER A 5 -41.24 -9.79 44.07
CA SER A 5 -42.68 -10.10 43.87
C SER A 5 -43.26 -9.50 42.58
N ARG A 6 -42.55 -8.59 41.91
CA ARG A 6 -43.02 -7.92 40.67
C ARG A 6 -42.68 -8.70 39.40
N LEU A 7 -41.81 -9.71 39.47
CA LEU A 7 -41.41 -10.52 38.31
C LEU A 7 -42.35 -11.72 38.06
N GLU A 8 -43.01 -12.24 39.10
CA GLU A 8 -43.96 -13.36 38.96
C GLU A 8 -45.31 -12.94 38.37
N GLN A 9 -45.62 -11.64 38.30
CA GLN A 9 -46.94 -11.15 37.90
C GLN A 9 -47.14 -10.95 36.40
N GLY A 10 -46.17 -11.28 35.54
CA GLY A 10 -46.36 -11.36 34.08
C GLY A 10 -46.76 -10.04 33.40
N ALA A 11 -45.93 -9.51 32.51
CA ALA A 11 -46.25 -8.30 31.76
C ALA A 11 -47.33 -8.56 30.69
N THR A 12 -48.60 -8.54 31.08
CA THR A 12 -49.73 -8.53 30.14
C THR A 12 -50.88 -7.69 30.68
N ALA A 13 -50.89 -6.41 30.33
CA ALA A 13 -52.10 -5.59 30.33
C ALA A 13 -52.00 -4.62 29.16
N ILE A 14 -52.55 -5.02 28.02
CA ILE A 14 -52.89 -4.10 26.93
C ILE A 14 -54.12 -3.33 27.41
N PRO A 15 -54.12 -1.98 27.41
CA PRO A 15 -55.33 -1.24 27.75
C PRO A 15 -56.38 -1.45 26.67
N GLU A 16 -57.45 -2.14 27.04
CA GLU A 16 -58.66 -2.28 26.24
C GLU A 16 -59.38 -0.92 26.24
N LEU A 17 -59.30 -0.17 25.14
CA LEU A 17 -60.03 1.08 24.98
C LEU A 17 -61.47 0.74 24.55
N GLY A 18 -62.40 0.86 25.50
CA GLY A 18 -63.82 0.65 25.29
C GLY A 18 -64.37 1.50 24.14
N LEU A 19 -65.14 0.84 23.27
CA LEU A 19 -65.95 1.50 22.25
C LEU A 19 -67.02 2.40 22.89
N GLY A 20 -67.17 3.58 22.30
CA GLY A 20 -68.12 4.63 22.70
C GLY A 20 -67.33 5.79 23.27
N LYS A 21 -67.19 6.93 22.60
CA LYS A 21 -68.24 7.91 22.29
C LYS A 21 -67.76 8.71 21.07
N GLU A 22 -68.64 8.92 20.10
CA GLU A 22 -68.35 9.71 18.91
C GLU A 22 -68.17 11.18 19.30
N VAL A 23 -66.93 11.66 19.26
CA VAL A 23 -66.60 13.08 19.47
C VAL A 23 -66.21 13.67 18.13
N ARG A 24 -67.09 14.57 17.65
CA ARG A 24 -66.94 15.34 16.41
C ARG A 24 -65.59 16.05 16.37
N ILE A 25 -64.75 15.68 15.40
CA ILE A 25 -63.50 16.37 15.08
C ILE A 25 -63.86 17.72 14.46
N THR A 26 -63.71 18.79 15.23
CA THR A 26 -63.58 20.13 14.66
C THR A 26 -62.13 20.31 14.21
N ALA A 27 -61.93 20.64 12.95
CA ALA A 27 -60.61 20.82 12.34
C ALA A 27 -59.93 22.07 12.92
N TYR A 28 -59.19 21.89 14.00
CA TYR A 28 -58.18 22.86 14.41
C TYR A 28 -56.91 22.60 13.59
N SER A 29 -56.55 23.57 12.75
CA SER A 29 -55.26 23.63 12.07
C SER A 29 -54.17 23.72 13.13
N ALA A 30 -53.54 22.59 13.43
CA ALA A 30 -52.37 22.54 14.29
C ALA A 30 -51.18 23.21 13.57
N PRO A 31 -50.38 24.06 14.23
CA PRO A 31 -49.11 24.48 13.66
C PRO A 31 -48.29 23.22 13.38
N SER A 32 -47.84 23.07 12.13
CA SER A 32 -47.04 21.93 11.70
C SER A 32 -45.84 21.78 12.62
N LEU A 33 -45.82 20.74 13.45
CA LEU A 33 -44.65 20.42 14.25
C LEU A 33 -43.47 20.22 13.29
N PRO A 34 -42.28 20.76 13.60
CA PRO A 34 -41.10 20.52 12.78
C PRO A 34 -40.91 19.01 12.68
N MET A 35 -40.85 18.55 11.44
CA MET A 35 -40.79 17.15 11.03
C MET A 35 -39.76 16.39 11.89
N GLY A 36 -40.15 15.21 12.43
CA GLY A 36 -39.63 14.63 13.69
C GLY A 36 -38.13 14.31 13.82
N TRP A 37 -37.73 13.92 15.04
CA TRP A 37 -36.36 13.68 15.52
C TRP A 37 -35.52 12.64 14.73
N ALA A 38 -36.15 11.92 13.81
CA ALA A 38 -35.54 10.88 12.98
C ALA A 38 -35.08 11.40 11.61
N LEU A 39 -35.37 12.65 11.25
CA LEU A 39 -34.73 13.27 10.10
C LEU A 39 -33.28 13.54 10.47
N LYS A 40 -32.38 12.69 9.95
CA LYS A 40 -30.97 13.09 9.83
C LYS A 40 -30.99 14.41 9.07
N CYS A 41 -30.64 15.52 9.72
CA CYS A 41 -30.18 16.69 9.00
C CYS A 41 -29.20 16.14 7.97
N SER A 42 -29.46 16.37 6.69
CA SER A 42 -28.45 16.15 5.67
C SER A 42 -27.30 17.06 6.07
N ARG A 43 -26.37 16.52 6.87
CA ARG A 43 -25.12 17.20 7.16
C ARG A 43 -24.62 17.57 5.79
N ALA A 44 -24.45 18.87 5.54
CA ALA A 44 -23.79 19.34 4.34
C ALA A 44 -22.57 18.43 4.17
N ARG A 45 -22.49 17.71 3.03
CA ARG A 45 -21.34 16.86 2.71
C ARG A 45 -20.12 17.66 3.11
N GLY A 46 -19.32 17.14 4.06
CA GLY A 46 -18.33 17.92 4.80
C GLY A 46 -17.62 18.86 3.84
N ALA A 47 -17.66 20.17 4.12
CA ALA A 47 -17.11 21.16 3.21
C ALA A 47 -15.69 20.73 2.85
N ARG A 48 -15.46 20.48 1.55
CA ARG A 48 -14.13 20.18 1.03
C ARG A 48 -13.20 21.31 1.47
N PHE A 49 -11.96 20.98 1.82
CA PHE A 49 -11.00 22.02 2.20
C PHE A 49 -10.82 23.00 1.04
N SER A 50 -10.77 24.29 1.37
CA SER A 50 -10.55 25.32 0.38
C SER A 50 -9.16 25.18 -0.23
N THR A 51 -8.97 25.67 -1.44
CA THR A 51 -7.66 25.65 -2.12
C THR A 51 -6.57 26.26 -1.24
N LYS A 52 -6.88 27.37 -0.54
CA LYS A 52 -5.97 28.03 0.41
C LYS A 52 -5.55 27.11 1.56
N GLN A 53 -6.48 26.32 2.11
CA GLN A 53 -6.21 25.37 3.19
C GLN A 53 -5.30 24.23 2.70
N LYS A 54 -5.57 23.71 1.50
CA LYS A 54 -4.76 22.67 0.86
C LYS A 54 -3.33 23.16 0.58
N GLU A 55 -3.20 24.30 -0.10
CA GLU A 55 -1.89 24.91 -0.42
C GLU A 55 -1.04 25.12 0.82
N TYR A 56 -1.63 25.63 1.91
CA TYR A 56 -0.91 25.83 3.17
C TYR A 56 -0.45 24.52 3.80
N SER A 57 -1.32 23.49 3.84
CA SER A 57 -0.95 22.16 4.35
C SER A 57 0.15 21.51 3.50
N SER A 58 0.03 21.56 2.17
CA SER A 58 1.02 21.03 1.24
C SER A 58 2.37 21.74 1.38
N ALA A 59 2.37 23.07 1.53
CA ALA A 59 3.61 23.82 1.79
C ALA A 59 4.28 23.40 3.09
N LYS A 60 3.51 23.17 4.17
CA LYS A 60 4.04 22.65 5.44
C LYS A 60 4.58 21.24 5.31
N PHE A 61 3.94 20.39 4.50
CA PHE A 61 4.40 19.04 4.22
C PHE A 61 5.72 19.03 3.44
N GLN A 62 5.82 19.79 2.35
CA GLN A 62 7.04 19.90 1.53
C GLN A 62 8.24 20.42 2.33
N ILE A 63 8.01 21.34 3.28
CA ILE A 63 9.06 21.77 4.22
C ILE A 63 9.54 20.58 5.06
N GLY A 64 8.61 19.74 5.53
CA GLY A 64 8.92 18.51 6.26
C GLY A 64 9.72 17.51 5.43
N GLU A 65 9.38 17.32 4.16
CA GLU A 65 10.14 16.45 3.24
C GLU A 65 11.58 16.95 3.04
N ARG A 66 11.75 18.25 2.79
CA ARG A 66 13.08 18.87 2.59
C ARG A 66 13.94 18.82 3.84
N THR A 67 13.33 18.88 5.02
CA THR A 67 14.04 18.90 6.31
C THR A 67 14.14 17.53 6.97
N GLY A 68 13.42 16.52 6.48
CA GLY A 68 13.29 15.21 7.08
C GLY A 68 12.46 15.18 8.38
N LEU A 69 11.75 16.27 8.71
CA LEU A 69 11.01 16.42 9.98
C LEU A 69 9.55 16.80 9.71
N LYS A 70 8.63 15.83 9.81
CA LYS A 70 7.19 16.08 9.66
C LYS A 70 6.71 17.03 10.78
N ALA A 71 6.05 18.11 10.38
CA ALA A 71 5.49 19.07 11.33
C ALA A 71 4.33 18.45 12.12
N ASP A 72 4.27 18.72 13.42
CA ASP A 72 3.18 18.26 14.28
C ASP A 72 1.83 18.89 13.85
N PRO A 73 0.74 18.10 13.69
CA PRO A 73 -0.55 18.62 13.24
C PRO A 73 -1.16 19.70 14.16
N ALA A 74 -0.97 19.61 15.48
CA ALA A 74 -1.47 20.64 16.41
C ALA A 74 -0.66 21.94 16.32
N SER A 75 0.65 21.83 16.07
CA SER A 75 1.51 22.96 15.75
C SER A 75 1.08 23.64 14.45
N VAL A 76 0.82 22.88 13.38
CA VAL A 76 0.36 23.43 12.09
C VAL A 76 -0.99 24.13 12.22
N ALA A 77 -1.96 23.53 12.92
CA ALA A 77 -3.25 24.14 13.21
C ALA A 77 -3.11 25.45 14.02
N THR A 78 -2.16 25.49 14.96
CA THR A 78 -1.88 26.70 15.73
C THR A 78 -1.17 27.77 14.91
N ALA A 79 -0.24 27.38 14.05
CA ALA A 79 0.46 28.26 13.14
C ALA A 79 -0.51 28.89 12.14
N MET A 80 -1.50 28.13 11.66
CA MET A 80 -2.52 28.59 10.73
C MET A 80 -3.26 29.84 11.24
N ARG A 81 -3.53 29.92 12.55
CA ARG A 81 -4.17 31.09 13.20
C ARG A 81 -3.31 32.37 13.19
N LYS A 82 -2.00 32.21 12.96
CA LYS A 82 -1.00 33.29 12.97
C LYS A 82 -0.42 33.56 11.58
N THR A 83 -0.76 32.75 10.60
CA THR A 83 -0.24 32.88 9.24
C THR A 83 -0.72 34.19 8.62
N LYS A 84 0.20 34.88 7.95
CA LYS A 84 -0.05 36.14 7.26
C LYS A 84 0.20 35.98 5.76
N ASP A 85 -0.51 36.77 4.97
CA ASP A 85 -0.30 36.88 3.53
C ASP A 85 0.88 37.82 3.21
N ALA A 86 1.16 38.01 1.92
CA ALA A 86 2.22 38.91 1.46
C ALA A 86 1.99 40.39 1.82
N ASN A 87 0.75 40.78 2.13
CA ASN A 87 0.38 42.13 2.54
C ASN A 87 0.49 42.33 4.07
N GLY A 88 0.78 41.26 4.82
CA GLY A 88 0.91 41.28 6.28
C GLY A 88 -0.41 41.09 7.05
N GLU A 89 -1.51 40.85 6.33
CA GLU A 89 -2.84 40.57 6.88
C GLU A 89 -3.01 39.08 7.16
N ARG A 90 -4.01 38.71 7.97
CA ARG A 90 -4.25 37.30 8.32
C ARG A 90 -4.64 36.51 7.07
N LEU A 91 -3.95 35.39 6.84
CA LEU A 91 -4.18 34.54 5.66
C LEU A 91 -5.51 33.78 5.73
N PHE A 92 -5.96 33.45 6.95
CA PHE A 92 -7.17 32.67 7.20
C PHE A 92 -8.09 33.38 8.19
N ASP A 93 -9.39 33.27 7.95
CA ASP A 93 -10.41 33.67 8.93
C ASP A 93 -10.68 32.56 9.97
N SER A 94 -11.30 32.90 11.09
CA SER A 94 -11.65 31.95 12.16
C SER A 94 -12.54 30.80 11.68
N THR A 95 -13.34 31.02 10.64
CA THR A 95 -14.18 30.00 10.03
C THR A 95 -13.40 29.01 9.17
N GLU A 96 -12.17 29.35 8.77
CA GLU A 96 -11.30 28.56 7.93
C GLU A 96 -10.22 27.81 8.71
N PHE A 97 -10.17 27.94 10.04
CA PHE A 97 -9.15 27.25 10.83
C PHE A 97 -9.37 25.73 10.85
N LEU A 98 -8.32 25.00 10.48
CA LEU A 98 -8.30 23.55 10.61
C LEU A 98 -7.97 23.14 12.04
N THR A 99 -8.64 22.09 12.50
CA THR A 99 -8.26 21.36 13.72
C THR A 99 -7.06 20.46 13.46
N ALA A 100 -6.33 20.07 14.52
CA ALA A 100 -5.19 19.15 14.39
C ALA A 100 -5.57 17.84 13.67
N GLN A 101 -6.78 17.33 13.92
CA GLN A 101 -7.28 16.14 13.26
C GLN A 101 -7.56 16.35 11.77
N GLN A 102 -8.06 17.53 11.37
CA GLN A 102 -8.25 17.88 9.96
C GLN A 102 -6.90 18.03 9.26
N VAL A 103 -5.91 18.66 9.91
CA VAL A 103 -4.55 18.78 9.36
C VAL A 103 -3.88 17.43 9.15
N ALA A 104 -4.00 16.50 10.11
CA ALA A 104 -3.44 15.16 9.97
C ALA A 104 -4.02 14.44 8.75
N ARG A 105 -5.35 14.52 8.56
CA ARG A 105 -6.03 13.91 7.41
C ARG A 105 -5.62 14.50 6.06
N THR A 106 -5.33 15.81 5.99
CA THR A 106 -4.89 16.44 4.73
C THR A 106 -3.51 16.01 4.26
N THR A 107 -2.64 15.52 5.15
CA THR A 107 -1.26 15.17 4.79
C THR A 107 -1.08 13.72 4.37
N ASP A 108 -2.12 12.90 4.55
CA ASP A 108 -2.07 11.46 4.25
C ASP A 108 -2.85 11.11 2.98
N GLU A 109 -3.61 12.06 2.42
CA GLU A 109 -4.05 11.99 1.04
C GLU A 109 -2.85 12.39 0.17
N ASP A 110 -2.16 11.39 -0.39
CA ASP A 110 -1.46 11.59 -1.65
C ASP A 110 -2.43 12.38 -2.54
N THR A 111 -2.06 13.60 -2.93
CA THR A 111 -2.78 14.37 -3.94
C THR A 111 -2.68 13.60 -5.26
N GLU A 112 -3.48 12.55 -5.39
CA GLU A 112 -4.23 12.30 -6.59
C GLU A 112 -5.23 13.46 -6.65
N ASP A 113 -4.79 14.56 -7.25
CA ASP A 113 -5.71 15.56 -7.75
C ASP A 113 -6.64 14.80 -8.71
N ASP A 114 -7.79 14.40 -8.20
CA ASP A 114 -8.95 13.93 -8.96
C ASP A 114 -9.55 15.16 -9.68
N ASP A 115 -8.70 15.86 -10.44
CA ASP A 115 -9.14 16.69 -11.55
C ASP A 115 -9.65 15.68 -12.58
N GLU A 116 -10.96 15.47 -12.58
CA GLU A 116 -11.73 14.57 -13.46
C GLU A 116 -11.60 14.92 -14.97
N ASP A 117 -10.50 15.57 -15.40
CA ASP A 117 -10.18 15.95 -16.77
C ASP A 117 -8.72 15.61 -17.19
N GLU A 118 -7.93 14.87 -16.40
CA GLU A 118 -6.63 14.35 -16.90
C GLU A 118 -6.88 13.16 -17.87
N ASP A 119 -6.61 13.39 -19.16
CA ASP A 119 -6.64 12.41 -20.25
C ASP A 119 -6.09 11.05 -19.76
N HIS A 120 -6.99 10.08 -19.55
CA HIS A 120 -6.65 8.72 -19.11
C HIS A 120 -5.52 8.11 -19.95
N THR A 121 -5.40 8.52 -21.22
CA THR A 121 -4.32 8.10 -22.12
C THR A 121 -2.93 8.54 -21.63
N ALA A 122 -2.79 9.78 -21.15
CA ALA A 122 -1.53 10.31 -20.64
C ALA A 122 -1.11 9.64 -19.33
N HIS A 123 -2.07 9.34 -18.44
CA HIS A 123 -1.81 8.59 -17.22
C HIS A 123 -1.32 7.16 -17.52
N LEU A 124 -2.02 6.44 -18.41
CA LEU A 124 -1.61 5.11 -18.87
C LEU A 124 -0.24 5.11 -19.54
N GLN A 125 0.09 6.13 -20.34
CA GLN A 125 1.40 6.26 -20.96
C GLN A 125 2.52 6.46 -19.94
N ARG A 126 2.28 7.29 -18.92
CA ARG A 126 3.24 7.52 -17.82
C ARG A 126 3.49 6.24 -17.03
N GLU A 127 2.45 5.51 -16.68
CA GLU A 127 2.56 4.23 -15.96
C GLU A 127 3.32 3.18 -16.79
N ASN A 128 2.98 3.03 -18.07
CA ASN A 128 3.70 2.13 -18.97
C ASN A 128 5.18 2.50 -19.10
N HIS A 129 5.51 3.78 -19.23
CA HIS A 129 6.91 4.22 -19.31
C HIS A 129 7.71 3.91 -18.04
N LEU A 130 7.09 4.10 -16.86
CA LEU A 130 7.71 3.74 -15.59
C LEU A 130 7.89 2.21 -15.48
N GLN A 131 6.92 1.43 -15.97
CA GLN A 131 6.99 -0.01 -16.00
C GLN A 131 8.10 -0.51 -16.95
N GLU A 132 8.21 0.06 -18.14
CA GLU A 132 9.31 -0.23 -19.08
C GLU A 132 10.67 0.10 -18.48
N MET A 133 10.83 1.24 -17.81
CA MET A 133 12.08 1.57 -17.11
C MET A 133 12.42 0.55 -16.02
N ARG A 134 11.43 0.13 -15.22
CA ARG A 134 11.63 -0.91 -14.19
C ARG A 134 12.06 -2.23 -14.82
N ASP A 135 11.37 -2.67 -15.86
CA ASP A 135 11.67 -3.93 -16.54
C ASP A 135 13.04 -3.91 -17.21
N ASN A 136 13.44 -2.77 -17.79
CA ASN A 136 14.78 -2.57 -18.35
C ASN A 136 15.87 -2.61 -17.27
N ILE A 137 15.64 -1.99 -16.11
CA ILE A 137 16.57 -2.04 -14.97
C ILE A 137 16.69 -3.49 -14.46
N VAL A 138 15.58 -4.18 -14.22
CA VAL A 138 15.57 -5.57 -13.74
C VAL A 138 16.27 -6.51 -14.73
N THR A 139 16.05 -6.31 -16.03
CA THR A 139 16.68 -7.10 -17.09
C THR A 139 18.18 -6.83 -17.17
N SER A 140 18.61 -5.57 -17.20
CA SER A 140 20.02 -5.20 -17.25
C SER A 140 20.80 -5.67 -16.01
N MET A 141 20.22 -5.52 -14.82
CA MET A 141 20.79 -6.05 -13.58
C MET A 141 20.84 -7.58 -13.57
N SER A 142 19.79 -8.26 -14.05
CA SER A 142 19.77 -9.73 -14.14
C SER A 142 20.85 -10.30 -15.07
N ILE A 143 21.23 -9.55 -16.11
CA ILE A 143 22.29 -9.94 -17.06
C ILE A 143 23.68 -9.65 -16.48
N GLN A 144 23.87 -8.48 -15.86
CA GLN A 144 25.16 -8.09 -15.25
C GLN A 144 25.48 -8.93 -14.00
N ASN A 145 24.46 -9.37 -13.26
CA ASN A 145 24.59 -10.23 -12.08
C ASN A 145 24.52 -11.72 -12.41
N ALA A 146 24.67 -12.13 -13.67
CA ALA A 146 24.84 -13.54 -14.02
C ALA A 146 26.22 -14.05 -13.52
N GLN A 147 26.34 -14.23 -12.22
CA GLN A 147 27.56 -14.76 -11.61
C GLN A 147 27.79 -16.18 -12.13
N PRO A 148 28.96 -16.46 -12.72
CA PRO A 148 29.29 -17.80 -13.16
C PRO A 148 29.34 -18.75 -11.96
N ILE A 149 29.03 -20.02 -12.19
CA ILE A 149 29.16 -21.07 -11.17
C ILE A 149 30.66 -21.31 -10.98
N VAL A 150 31.19 -20.87 -9.84
CA VAL A 150 32.61 -20.98 -9.49
C VAL A 150 32.75 -21.89 -8.27
N TYR A 151 33.74 -22.78 -8.32
CA TYR A 151 34.20 -23.56 -7.17
C TYR A 151 35.65 -23.19 -6.89
N ASP A 152 35.94 -22.65 -5.70
CA ASP A 152 37.27 -22.15 -5.34
C ASP A 152 37.79 -21.15 -6.41
N SER A 153 38.84 -21.51 -7.16
CA SER A 153 39.38 -20.71 -8.28
C SER A 153 38.90 -21.17 -9.68
N PHE A 154 37.99 -22.14 -9.76
CA PHE A 154 37.59 -22.79 -11.01
C PHE A 154 36.21 -22.34 -11.47
N ASN A 155 36.14 -21.67 -12.63
CA ASN A 155 34.88 -21.37 -13.29
C ASN A 155 34.30 -22.63 -13.95
N ILE A 156 33.32 -23.25 -13.30
CA ILE A 156 32.73 -24.52 -13.74
C ILE A 156 32.00 -24.35 -15.08
N CYS A 157 31.37 -23.20 -15.32
CA CYS A 157 30.70 -22.91 -16.59
C CYS A 157 31.67 -22.90 -17.77
N GLU A 158 32.83 -22.25 -17.60
CA GLU A 158 33.90 -22.24 -18.60
C GLU A 158 34.51 -23.63 -18.80
N LEU A 159 34.70 -24.38 -17.71
CA LEU A 159 35.26 -25.73 -17.76
C LEU A 159 34.33 -26.73 -18.47
N VAL A 160 33.02 -26.58 -18.33
CA VAL A 160 32.02 -27.33 -19.11
C VAL A 160 32.12 -26.96 -20.59
N GLN A 161 32.16 -25.66 -20.92
CA GLN A 161 32.23 -25.20 -22.31
C GLN A 161 33.51 -25.68 -23.02
N LYS A 162 34.66 -25.63 -22.32
CA LYS A 162 35.96 -26.10 -22.83
C LYS A 162 36.13 -27.62 -22.73
N SER A 163 35.13 -28.38 -22.26
CA SER A 163 35.20 -29.83 -22.02
C SER A 163 36.39 -30.26 -21.14
N LYS A 164 36.85 -29.40 -20.23
CA LYS A 164 38.05 -29.63 -19.40
C LYS A 164 37.77 -30.38 -18.10
N LEU A 165 36.49 -30.61 -17.76
CA LEU A 165 36.12 -31.35 -16.55
C LEU A 165 36.65 -32.80 -16.50
N ALA A 166 36.95 -33.40 -17.64
CA ALA A 166 37.53 -34.75 -17.72
C ALA A 166 38.98 -34.83 -17.18
N SER A 167 39.69 -33.71 -17.12
CA SER A 167 41.06 -33.63 -16.61
C SER A 167 41.13 -33.73 -15.08
N PHE A 168 40.08 -33.35 -14.36
CA PHE A 168 40.06 -33.39 -12.90
C PHE A 168 40.00 -34.82 -12.34
N SER A 169 40.48 -34.97 -11.11
CA SER A 169 40.37 -36.24 -10.37
C SER A 169 38.91 -36.52 -9.99
N ILE A 170 38.57 -37.79 -9.79
CA ILE A 170 37.20 -38.18 -9.35
C ILE A 170 36.88 -37.56 -7.98
N LYS A 171 37.88 -37.49 -7.08
CA LYS A 171 37.73 -36.89 -5.75
C LYS A 171 37.35 -35.41 -5.83
N LEU A 172 38.05 -34.64 -6.68
CA LEU A 172 37.75 -33.22 -6.88
C LEU A 172 36.36 -33.02 -7.51
N LEU A 173 35.98 -33.86 -8.48
CA LEU A 173 34.62 -33.81 -9.05
C LEU A 173 33.53 -34.12 -8.01
N GLN A 174 33.80 -35.03 -7.06
CA GLN A 174 32.90 -35.30 -5.94
C GLN A 174 32.79 -34.10 -5.01
N GLU A 175 33.91 -33.51 -4.61
CA GLU A 175 33.95 -32.32 -3.75
C GLU A 175 33.18 -31.14 -4.38
N ILE A 176 33.39 -30.88 -5.67
CA ILE A 176 32.65 -29.85 -6.42
C ILE A 176 31.15 -30.14 -6.43
N CYS A 177 30.75 -31.39 -6.71
CA CYS A 177 29.33 -31.75 -6.71
C CYS A 177 28.72 -31.59 -5.29
N SER A 178 29.45 -31.99 -4.25
CA SER A 178 29.01 -31.85 -2.85
C SER A 178 28.90 -30.40 -2.41
N SER A 179 29.81 -29.52 -2.83
CA SER A 179 29.74 -28.09 -2.47
C SER A 179 28.53 -27.37 -3.05
N PHE A 180 28.03 -27.84 -4.21
CA PHE A 180 26.80 -27.31 -4.81
C PHE A 180 25.54 -28.06 -4.33
N GLY A 181 25.65 -28.98 -3.37
CA GLY A 181 24.52 -29.74 -2.84
C GLY A 181 23.91 -30.72 -3.84
N LEU A 182 24.65 -31.14 -4.87
CA LEU A 182 24.18 -32.11 -5.85
C LEU A 182 24.19 -33.52 -5.24
N ASP A 183 23.11 -34.29 -5.42
CA ASP A 183 23.05 -35.65 -4.90
C ASP A 183 23.92 -36.62 -5.73
N ILE A 184 24.92 -37.18 -5.08
CA ILE A 184 25.91 -38.10 -5.65
C ILE A 184 25.62 -39.55 -5.21
N SER A 185 24.70 -39.77 -4.28
CA SER A 185 24.49 -41.06 -3.59
C SER A 185 24.15 -42.22 -4.54
N ASN A 186 23.54 -41.90 -5.68
CA ASN A 186 23.18 -42.87 -6.72
C ASN A 186 24.36 -43.31 -7.62
N ILE A 187 25.51 -42.65 -7.56
CA ILE A 187 26.68 -42.98 -8.39
C ILE A 187 27.49 -44.11 -7.72
N LYS A 188 27.13 -45.36 -8.02
CA LYS A 188 27.84 -46.56 -7.51
C LYS A 188 29.12 -46.91 -8.28
N ILE A 189 29.42 -46.18 -9.36
CA ILE A 189 30.48 -46.52 -10.33
C ILE A 189 31.63 -45.51 -10.22
N LYS A 190 32.88 -46.00 -10.16
CA LYS A 190 34.11 -45.19 -10.19
C LYS A 190 34.42 -44.64 -11.60
N ARG A 191 33.48 -43.94 -12.24
CA ARG A 191 33.65 -43.30 -13.54
C ARG A 191 33.47 -41.78 -13.40
N LYS A 192 34.20 -40.99 -14.19
CA LYS A 192 34.11 -39.52 -14.19
C LYS A 192 32.83 -39.00 -14.85
N GLN A 193 32.32 -39.71 -15.86
CA GLN A 193 31.20 -39.27 -16.71
C GLN A 193 29.91 -38.91 -15.95
N PRO A 194 29.45 -39.69 -14.94
CA PRO A 194 28.25 -39.33 -14.18
C PRO A 194 28.35 -37.96 -13.50
N TYR A 195 29.49 -37.67 -12.86
CA TYR A 195 29.74 -36.39 -12.20
C TYR A 195 29.76 -35.22 -13.19
N ILE A 196 30.42 -35.42 -14.34
CA ILE A 196 30.48 -34.42 -15.40
C ILE A 196 29.08 -34.12 -15.96
N ASN A 197 28.23 -35.13 -16.11
CA ASN A 197 26.86 -34.94 -16.59
C ASN A 197 26.02 -34.13 -15.59
N ILE A 198 26.13 -34.40 -14.29
CA ILE A 198 25.44 -33.61 -13.25
C ILE A 198 25.88 -32.15 -13.29
N LEU A 199 27.20 -31.89 -13.36
CA LEU A 199 27.72 -30.53 -13.48
C LEU A 199 27.29 -29.84 -14.78
N ARG A 200 27.12 -30.60 -15.86
CA ARG A 200 26.59 -30.09 -17.13
C ARG A 200 25.12 -29.68 -17.00
N GLU A 201 24.30 -30.48 -16.34
CA GLU A 201 22.89 -30.11 -16.07
C GLU A 201 22.80 -28.86 -15.18
N LEU A 202 23.64 -28.77 -14.14
CA LEU A 202 23.72 -27.57 -13.30
C LEU A 202 24.05 -26.31 -14.12
N VAL A 203 25.03 -26.41 -15.02
CA VAL A 203 25.47 -25.29 -15.86
C VAL A 203 24.42 -24.88 -16.91
N LYS A 204 23.55 -25.79 -17.37
CA LYS A 204 22.44 -25.43 -18.29
C LYS A 204 21.46 -24.44 -17.66
N GLY A 205 21.28 -24.47 -16.33
CA GLY A 205 20.47 -23.49 -15.61
C GLY A 205 21.15 -22.15 -15.37
N CYS A 206 22.45 -22.02 -15.69
CA CYS A 206 23.19 -20.79 -15.47
C CYS A 206 22.89 -19.74 -16.55
N LYS A 207 22.47 -18.55 -16.12
CA LYS A 207 22.26 -17.38 -17.01
C LYS A 207 23.55 -16.92 -17.71
N CYS A 208 24.72 -17.31 -17.21
CA CYS A 208 26.02 -17.05 -17.84
C CYS A 208 26.17 -17.67 -19.24
N GLN A 209 25.35 -18.66 -19.62
CA GLN A 209 25.33 -19.25 -20.96
C GLN A 209 24.60 -18.36 -21.99
N LEU A 210 23.78 -17.39 -21.55
CA LEU A 210 23.02 -16.49 -22.43
C LEU A 210 23.89 -15.35 -23.00
N GLY A 211 25.05 -15.07 -22.39
CA GLY A 211 25.99 -14.04 -22.83
C GLY A 211 27.05 -14.50 -23.83
N THR A 212 27.10 -15.80 -24.18
CA THR A 212 28.01 -16.34 -25.19
C THR A 212 27.30 -16.58 -26.52
N VAL A 213 26.61 -15.57 -27.02
CA VAL A 213 26.22 -15.51 -28.44
C VAL A 213 27.27 -14.63 -29.13
N LYS A 214 28.06 -15.24 -30.01
CA LYS A 214 28.97 -14.55 -30.92
C LYS A 214 28.19 -13.70 -31.92
#